data_AF-A0A959KAR5-F1
#
_entry.id   AF-A0A959KAR5-F1
#
_cell.length_a   1.000
_cell.length_b   1.000
_cell.length_c   1.000
_cell.angle_alpha   90.00
_cell.angle_beta   90.00
_cell.angle_gamma   90.00
#
_symmetry.space_group_name_H-M   'P 1'
#
loop_
_entity.id
_entity.type
_entity.pdbx_description
1 polymer ?
#
loop_
_entity_poly.entity_id
_entity_poly.type
_entity_poly.pdbx_seq_one_letter_code
_entity_poly.pdbx_strand_id
1 'polypeptide(L)'
;MAKGEQTWTFYIFWSVVFAILAGIVIYLHSLKLVVKIGEKGISYKYAPWTKHKTWISWDRIKSCHVIQSPTGRTWTGYHDEFHPTFFMNVDANKGILLETTDGTTYFLGIRNLQSVRDAISKYMKID
;
A
#
# COMPACT_ATOMS: atom_id res chain seq x y z
N MET A 1 9.93 -52.83 13.62
CA MET A 1 9.69 -52.11 12.36
C MET A 1 8.91 -50.85 12.72
N ALA A 2 9.53 -49.66 12.77
CA ALA A 2 8.82 -48.41 13.11
C ALA A 2 9.65 -47.13 12.88
N LYS A 3 10.99 -47.21 12.81
CA LYS A 3 11.83 -46.00 12.61
C LYS A 3 11.73 -45.42 11.19
N GLY A 4 11.56 -46.26 10.18
CA GLY A 4 11.47 -45.81 8.78
C GLY A 4 10.19 -44.99 8.53
N GLU A 5 9.03 -45.52 8.92
CA GLU A 5 7.72 -44.89 8.68
C GLU A 5 7.57 -43.51 9.36
N GLN A 6 8.13 -43.36 10.56
CA GLN A 6 8.06 -42.10 11.31
C GLN A 6 8.92 -40.98 10.69
N THR A 7 9.94 -41.31 9.90
CA THR A 7 10.75 -40.29 9.21
C THR A 7 10.03 -39.72 7.98
N TRP A 8 9.29 -40.53 7.23
CA TRP A 8 8.54 -40.06 6.05
C TRP A 8 7.41 -39.11 6.42
N THR A 9 6.68 -39.39 7.49
CA THR A 9 5.59 -38.51 7.97
C THR A 9 6.13 -37.15 8.42
N PHE A 10 7.32 -37.11 9.03
CA PHE A 10 8.01 -35.88 9.39
C PHE A 10 8.37 -35.05 8.15
N TYR A 11 8.99 -35.65 7.13
CA TYR A 11 9.32 -34.94 5.89
C TYR A 11 8.08 -34.42 5.16
N ILE A 12 7.00 -35.21 5.11
CA ILE A 12 5.73 -34.79 4.52
C ILE A 12 5.17 -33.58 5.29
N PHE A 13 5.12 -33.64 6.62
CA PHE A 13 4.63 -32.54 7.45
C PHE A 13 5.41 -31.24 7.20
N TRP A 14 6.74 -31.29 7.23
CA TRP A 14 7.56 -30.10 6.95
C TRP A 14 7.41 -29.59 5.53
N SER A 15 7.29 -30.48 4.53
CA SER A 15 7.05 -30.05 3.14
C SER A 15 5.72 -29.29 2.98
N VAL A 16 4.68 -29.72 3.67
CA VAL A 16 3.37 -29.04 3.68
C VAL A 16 3.47 -27.68 4.37
N VAL A 17 4.16 -27.60 5.52
CA VAL A 17 4.40 -26.34 6.22
C VAL A 17 5.17 -25.35 5.35
N PHE A 18 6.23 -25.81 4.67
CA PHE A 18 6.99 -24.98 3.72
C PHE A 18 6.15 -24.53 2.53
N ALA A 19 5.28 -25.40 1.99
CA ALA A 19 4.38 -25.03 0.90
C ALA A 19 3.37 -23.94 1.34
N ILE A 20 2.83 -24.03 2.55
CA ILE A 20 1.92 -23.01 3.11
C ILE A 20 2.66 -21.69 3.30
N LEU A 21 3.86 -21.72 3.89
CA LEU A 21 4.69 -20.52 4.09
C LEU A 21 5.05 -19.86 2.75
N ALA A 22 5.46 -20.64 1.76
CA ALA A 22 5.72 -20.13 0.41
C ALA A 22 4.46 -19.49 -0.20
N GLY A 23 3.30 -20.13 -0.03
CA GLY A 23 2.01 -19.58 -0.46
C GLY A 23 1.69 -18.24 0.19
N ILE A 24 1.94 -18.10 1.49
CA ILE A 24 1.74 -16.84 2.23
C ILE A 24 2.70 -15.75 1.73
N VAL A 25 3.97 -16.07 1.52
CA VAL A 25 4.96 -15.10 1.02
C VAL A 25 4.58 -14.61 -0.38
N ILE A 26 4.21 -15.52 -1.29
CA ILE A 26 3.74 -15.17 -2.62
C ILE A 26 2.46 -14.33 -2.55
N TYR A 27 1.54 -14.69 -1.65
CA TYR A 27 0.31 -13.96 -1.42
C TYR A 27 0.57 -12.52 -0.97
N LEU A 28 1.42 -12.32 0.05
CA LEU A 28 1.79 -11.00 0.53
C LEU A 28 2.47 -10.16 -0.56
N HIS A 29 3.35 -10.78 -1.36
CA HIS A 29 4.01 -10.09 -2.47
C HIS A 29 3.06 -9.76 -3.64
N SER A 30 1.92 -10.43 -3.73
CA SER A 30 0.88 -10.14 -4.73
C SER A 30 0.00 -8.94 -4.39
N LEU A 31 -0.01 -8.52 -3.12
CA LEU A 31 -0.79 -7.37 -2.66
C LEU A 31 -0.25 -6.10 -3.32
N LYS A 32 -1.08 -5.46 -4.13
CA LYS A 32 -0.75 -4.23 -4.83
C LYS A 32 -1.82 -3.20 -4.60
N LEU A 33 -1.43 -2.02 -4.13
CA LEU A 33 -2.33 -0.88 -4.08
C LEU A 33 -2.51 -0.33 -5.50
N VAL A 34 -3.74 -0.33 -6.00
CA VAL A 34 -4.09 0.23 -7.30
C VAL A 34 -4.81 1.54 -7.06
N VAL A 35 -4.18 2.64 -7.45
CA VAL A 35 -4.74 4.00 -7.40
C VAL A 35 -5.19 4.39 -8.81
N LYS A 36 -6.43 4.82 -8.95
CA LYS A 36 -7.03 5.35 -10.18
C LYS A 36 -7.51 6.77 -9.92
N ILE A 37 -6.98 7.70 -10.70
CA ILE A 37 -7.26 9.13 -10.61
C ILE A 37 -8.11 9.48 -11.82
N GLY A 38 -9.27 10.08 -11.58
CA GLY A 38 -10.19 10.49 -12.64
C GLY A 38 -10.72 11.89 -12.40
N GLU A 39 -11.54 12.37 -13.33
CA GLU A 39 -12.08 13.75 -13.33
C GLU A 39 -12.89 14.08 -12.08
N LYS A 40 -13.53 13.08 -11.46
CA LYS A 40 -14.41 13.27 -10.29
C LYS A 40 -13.70 13.06 -8.94
N GLY A 41 -12.52 12.44 -8.92
CA GLY A 41 -11.82 12.12 -7.69
C GLY A 41 -10.73 11.06 -7.82
N ILE A 42 -10.23 10.63 -6.66
CA ILE A 42 -9.23 9.58 -6.50
C ILE A 42 -9.93 8.33 -5.97
N SER A 43 -9.62 7.19 -6.58
CA SER A 43 -10.08 5.90 -6.09
C SER A 43 -8.94 4.94 -5.88
N TYR A 44 -8.97 4.20 -4.80
CA TYR A 44 -7.95 3.22 -4.48
C TYR A 44 -8.57 1.88 -4.10
N LYS A 45 -7.87 0.81 -4.43
CA LYS A 45 -8.22 -0.56 -4.07
C LYS A 45 -6.98 -1.40 -3.83
N TYR A 46 -7.09 -2.41 -2.98
CA TYR A 46 -6.08 -3.46 -2.88
C TYR A 46 -6.38 -4.55 -3.92
N ALA A 47 -5.51 -4.68 -4.91
CA ALA A 47 -5.48 -5.85 -5.79
C ALA A 47 -4.66 -6.96 -5.09
N PRO A 48 -4.98 -8.25 -5.31
CA PRO A 48 -5.90 -8.77 -6.34
C PRO A 48 -7.37 -8.98 -5.93
N TRP A 49 -7.68 -9.25 -4.65
CA TRP A 49 -9.03 -9.74 -4.28
C TRP A 49 -9.97 -8.73 -3.62
N THR A 50 -9.50 -7.55 -3.20
CA THR A 50 -10.38 -6.61 -2.50
C THR A 50 -11.33 -5.95 -3.49
N LYS A 51 -12.61 -6.35 -3.45
CA LYS A 51 -13.71 -5.71 -4.18
C LYS A 51 -14.06 -4.33 -3.61
N HIS A 52 -13.72 -4.08 -2.35
CA HIS A 52 -13.96 -2.81 -1.70
C HIS A 52 -13.07 -1.73 -2.34
N LYS A 53 -13.72 -0.85 -3.09
CA LYS A 53 -13.09 0.31 -3.71
C LYS A 53 -13.47 1.52 -2.87
N THR A 54 -12.48 2.18 -2.28
CA THR A 54 -12.74 3.44 -1.59
C THR A 54 -12.59 4.58 -2.59
N TRP A 55 -13.53 5.53 -2.53
CA TRP A 55 -13.61 6.68 -3.43
C TRP A 55 -13.55 7.97 -2.61
N ILE A 56 -12.68 8.90 -3.02
CA ILE A 56 -12.56 10.23 -2.44
C ILE A 56 -12.76 11.25 -3.56
N SER A 57 -13.78 12.11 -3.44
CA SER A 57 -14.07 13.18 -4.40
C SER A 57 -13.10 14.35 -4.26
N TRP A 58 -12.77 15.03 -5.37
CA TRP A 58 -11.88 16.20 -5.35
C TRP A 58 -12.37 17.33 -4.44
N ASP A 59 -13.68 17.55 -4.38
CA ASP A 59 -14.32 18.55 -3.52
C ASP A 59 -14.00 18.38 -2.02
N ARG A 60 -13.75 17.13 -1.62
CA ARG A 60 -13.37 16.82 -0.23
C ARG A 60 -11.86 16.92 -0.01
N ILE A 61 -11.05 17.10 -1.04
CA ILE A 61 -9.58 17.17 -0.91
C ILE A 61 -9.20 18.64 -0.75
N LYS A 62 -8.68 18.97 0.43
CA LYS A 62 -8.23 20.31 0.81
C LYS A 62 -6.85 20.62 0.24
N SER A 63 -5.92 19.67 0.33
CA SER A 63 -4.56 19.80 -0.19
C SER A 63 -3.98 18.44 -0.57
N CYS A 64 -3.00 18.47 -1.46
CA CYS A 64 -2.30 17.28 -1.95
C CYS A 64 -0.80 17.54 -1.92
N HIS A 65 -0.08 16.83 -1.06
CA HIS A 65 1.37 16.93 -0.92
C HIS A 65 2.07 15.69 -1.47
N VAL A 66 3.08 15.92 -2.29
CA VAL A 66 3.88 14.85 -2.88
C VAL A 66 5.09 14.60 -1.97
N ILE A 67 5.06 13.51 -1.22
CA ILE A 67 6.14 13.17 -0.28
C ILE A 67 7.07 12.15 -0.91
N GLN A 68 8.34 12.53 -1.04
CA GLN A 68 9.41 11.61 -1.39
C GLN A 68 10.32 11.48 -0.17
N SER A 69 10.13 10.41 0.62
CA SER A 69 11.06 10.14 1.72
C SER A 69 12.38 9.65 1.11
N PRO A 70 13.54 10.25 1.46
CA PRO A 70 14.82 9.74 1.05
C PRO A 70 14.98 8.32 1.61
N THR A 71 15.43 7.40 0.75
CA THR A 71 15.38 5.93 0.86
C THR A 71 15.96 5.30 2.15
N GLY A 72 16.48 6.09 3.09
CA GLY A 72 17.06 5.63 4.36
C GLY A 72 16.32 6.08 5.64
N ARG A 73 15.19 6.80 5.56
CA ARG A 73 14.50 7.36 6.74
C ARG A 73 13.19 6.67 7.15
N THR A 74 12.86 5.52 6.56
CA THR A 74 11.58 4.83 6.79
C THR A 74 11.45 4.16 8.17
N TRP A 75 12.58 3.88 8.84
CA TRP A 75 12.59 3.13 10.11
C TRP A 75 12.64 4.02 11.35
N THR A 76 13.22 5.22 11.22
CA THR A 76 13.23 6.23 12.27
C THR A 76 11.89 6.95 12.18
N GLY A 77 11.06 6.94 13.22
CA GLY A 77 9.72 7.57 13.26
C GLY A 77 9.68 9.09 13.07
N TYR A 78 10.52 9.65 12.20
CA TYR A 78 10.65 11.04 11.83
C TYR A 78 9.56 11.44 10.81
N HIS A 79 8.31 11.19 11.18
CA HIS A 79 7.11 11.79 10.58
C HIS A 79 6.26 12.42 11.70
N ASP A 80 6.89 13.02 12.72
CA ASP A 80 6.20 13.66 13.86
C ASP A 80 5.40 14.91 13.46
N GLU A 81 5.51 15.40 12.22
CA GLU A 81 4.75 16.57 11.74
C GLU A 81 3.52 16.18 10.88
N PHE A 82 3.44 14.93 10.42
CA PHE A 82 2.31 14.45 9.61
C PHE A 82 1.87 13.09 10.14
N HIS A 83 0.81 13.08 10.95
CA HIS A 83 0.12 11.87 11.38
C HIS A 83 -1.07 11.62 10.44
N PRO A 84 -0.88 11.00 9.25
CA PRO A 84 -2.02 10.57 8.47
C PRO A 84 -2.81 9.58 9.31
N THR A 85 -4.10 9.87 9.45
CA THR A 85 -5.09 9.02 10.11
C THR A 85 -5.11 7.63 9.46
N PHE A 86 -4.66 7.52 8.21
CA PHE A 86 -4.66 6.29 7.47
C PHE A 86 -3.44 6.10 6.56
N PHE A 87 -2.66 5.06 6.83
CA PHE A 87 -1.47 4.67 6.06
C PHE A 87 -1.76 3.46 5.17
N MET A 88 -1.69 3.65 3.85
CA MET A 88 -1.70 2.53 2.89
C MET A 88 -0.34 2.41 2.23
N ASN A 89 0.58 1.69 2.88
CA ASN A 89 1.92 1.45 2.34
C ASN A 89 2.20 -0.05 2.27
N VAL A 90 2.49 -0.55 1.07
CA VAL A 90 2.91 -1.95 0.86
C VAL A 90 4.41 -2.03 0.55
N ASP A 91 5.01 -0.99 -0.03
CA ASP A 91 6.41 -1.05 -0.50
C ASP A 91 6.95 0.32 -1.00
N ALA A 92 6.46 1.44 -0.48
CA ALA A 92 6.75 2.75 -1.07
C ALA A 92 7.29 3.75 -0.02
N ASN A 93 8.58 4.07 -0.13
CA ASN A 93 9.21 5.23 0.55
C ASN A 93 8.78 6.59 -0.04
N LYS A 94 7.85 6.58 -0.99
CA LYS A 94 7.37 7.76 -1.72
C LYS A 94 5.89 7.59 -1.99
N GLY A 95 5.15 8.68 -1.94
CA GLY A 95 3.70 8.63 -1.96
C GLY A 95 3.09 10.01 -1.95
N ILE A 96 1.78 10.02 -1.77
CA ILE A 96 1.00 11.24 -1.77
C ILE A 96 0.20 11.30 -0.48
N LEU A 97 0.30 12.45 0.16
CA LEU A 97 -0.49 12.82 1.30
C LEU A 97 -1.68 13.65 0.82
N LEU A 98 -2.88 13.18 1.10
CA LEU A 98 -4.13 13.87 0.80
C LEU A 98 -4.73 14.33 2.11
N GLU A 99 -4.93 15.62 2.27
CA GLU A 99 -5.70 16.16 3.39
C GLU A 99 -7.13 16.39 2.95
N THR A 100 -8.07 15.86 3.71
CA THR A 100 -9.50 16.00 3.45
C THR A 100 -10.03 17.23 4.19
N THR A 101 -11.06 17.89 3.68
CA THR A 101 -11.80 18.95 4.37
C THR A 101 -12.28 18.54 5.76
N ASP A 102 -12.54 17.25 5.95
CA ASP A 102 -12.96 16.64 7.22
C ASP A 102 -11.79 16.50 8.23
N GLY A 103 -10.60 17.01 7.92
CA GLY A 103 -9.40 16.92 8.77
C GLY A 103 -8.74 15.53 8.76
N THR A 104 -9.23 14.60 7.93
CA THR A 104 -8.64 13.27 7.78
C THR A 104 -7.52 13.31 6.76
N THR A 105 -6.37 12.79 7.15
CA THR A 105 -5.18 12.78 6.30
C THR A 105 -4.86 11.36 5.84
N TYR A 106 -4.82 11.16 4.52
CA TYR A 106 -4.59 9.87 3.87
C TYR A 106 -3.20 9.83 3.23
N PHE A 107 -2.39 8.83 3.56
CA PHE A 107 -1.13 8.58 2.87
C PHE A 107 -1.25 7.37 1.94
N LEU A 108 -1.11 7.62 0.64
CA LEU A 108 -1.04 6.58 -0.38
C LEU A 108 0.40 6.37 -0.82
N GLY A 109 0.94 5.17 -0.56
CA GLY A 109 2.23 4.75 -1.10
C GLY A 109 2.16 4.50 -2.61
N ILE A 110 2.97 5.22 -3.39
CA ILE A 110 2.91 5.19 -4.87
C ILE A 110 4.31 4.91 -5.43
N ARG A 111 4.47 3.82 -6.18
CA ARG A 111 5.75 3.48 -6.83
C ARG A 111 6.13 4.48 -7.93
N ASN A 112 5.16 4.96 -8.72
CA ASN A 112 5.38 5.93 -9.81
C ASN A 112 4.79 7.31 -9.46
N LEU A 113 5.54 8.06 -8.65
CA LEU A 113 5.16 9.40 -8.17
C LEU A 113 4.92 10.39 -9.32
N GLN A 114 5.74 10.34 -10.36
CA GLN A 114 5.69 11.28 -11.48
C GLN A 114 4.37 11.18 -12.24
N SER A 115 3.98 9.95 -12.62
CA SER A 115 2.72 9.71 -13.34
C SER A 115 1.49 10.20 -12.57
N VAL A 116 1.57 10.14 -11.24
CA VAL A 116 0.48 10.59 -10.39
C VAL A 116 0.51 12.10 -10.23
N ARG A 117 1.67 12.71 -10.02
CA ARG A 117 1.83 14.17 -9.99
C ARG A 117 1.27 14.79 -11.27
N ASP A 118 1.59 14.23 -12.43
CA ASP A 118 1.10 14.70 -13.73
C ASP A 118 -0.41 14.50 -13.93
N ALA A 119 -1.00 13.48 -13.30
CA ALA A 119 -2.43 13.25 -13.32
C ALA A 119 -3.18 14.21 -12.38
N ILE A 120 -2.63 14.49 -11.20
CA ILE A 120 -3.24 15.38 -10.21
C ILE A 120 -3.10 16.84 -10.62
N SER A 121 -1.96 17.23 -11.21
CA SER A 121 -1.71 18.62 -11.65
C SER A 121 -2.72 19.12 -12.69
N LYS A 122 -3.39 18.21 -13.39
CA LYS A 122 -4.49 18.52 -14.33
C LYS A 122 -5.77 18.98 -13.63
N TYR A 123 -5.98 18.58 -12.38
CA TYR A 123 -7.21 18.83 -11.63
C TYR A 123 -7.02 19.77 -10.44
N MET A 124 -5.81 19.84 -9.88
CA MET A 124 -5.51 20.62 -8.70
C MET A 124 -4.06 21.14 -8.76
N LYS A 125 -3.82 22.35 -8.24
CA LYS A 125 -2.45 22.83 -8.01
C LYS A 125 -1.84 22.01 -6.87
N ILE A 126 -0.66 21.46 -7.13
CA ILE A 126 0.11 20.67 -6.16
C ILE A 126 1.12 21.63 -5.51
N ASP A 127 1.15 21.65 -4.18
CA ASP A 127 2.16 22.37 -3.38
C ASP A 127 3.44 21.53 -3.22
#